data_AF-A0A937ZGA8-F1
#
_entry.id   AF-A0A937ZGA8-F1
#
_cell.length_a   1.000
_cell.length_b   1.000
_cell.length_c   1.000
_cell.angle_alpha   90.00
_cell.angle_beta   90.00
_cell.angle_gamma   90.00
#
_symmetry.space_group_name_H-M   'P 1'
#
loop_
_entity.id
_entity.type
_entity.pdbx_description
1 polymer ?
#
loop_
_entity_poly.entity_id
_entity_poly.type
_entity_poly.pdbx_seq_one_letter_code
_entity_poly.pdbx_strand_id
1 'polypeptide(L)' 'MLDKPERLSRKDLELARQRRLEAMNLQAIEGNPLDAEDIAMFEMFEREGWSHERCLAYILDRSSDASKT' A
#
# COMPACT_ATOMS: atom_id res chain seq x y z
N MET A 1 16.54 11.97 -13.44
CA MET A 1 15.57 11.37 -12.51
C MET A 1 14.49 12.41 -12.29
N LEU A 2 13.22 12.11 -12.55
CA LEU A 2 12.14 13.05 -12.21
C LEU A 2 12.11 13.17 -10.69
N ASP A 3 12.31 14.38 -10.15
CA ASP A 3 12.09 14.67 -8.75
C ASP A 3 10.64 14.29 -8.43
N LYS A 4 10.47 13.16 -7.76
CA LYS A 4 9.15 12.69 -7.37
C LYS A 4 8.68 13.55 -6.21
N PRO A 5 7.43 14.01 -6.24
CA PRO A 5 6.89 14.76 -5.13
C PRO A 5 6.94 13.90 -3.87
N GLU A 6 7.33 14.51 -2.75
CA GLU A 6 7.43 13.85 -1.45
C GLU A 6 6.09 13.24 -0.99
N ARG A 7 4.98 13.78 -1.53
CA ARG A 7 3.61 13.31 -1.29
C ARG A 7 2.80 13.28 -2.59
N LEU A 8 1.93 12.28 -2.72
CA LEU A 8 1.02 12.15 -3.86
C LEU A 8 0.02 13.31 -3.94
N SER A 9 -0.40 13.65 -5.17
CA SER A 9 -1.50 14.58 -5.37
C SER A 9 -2.82 13.99 -4.90
N ARG A 10 -3.83 14.81 -4.65
CA ARG A 10 -5.18 14.33 -4.28
C ARG A 10 -5.78 13.37 -5.32
N LYS A 11 -5.50 13.60 -6.61
CA LYS A 11 -5.98 12.75 -7.69
C LYS A 11 -5.28 11.38 -7.66
N ASP A 12 -3.98 11.37 -7.38
CA ASP A 12 -3.20 10.14 -7.28
C ASP A 12 -3.57 9.33 -6.02
N LEU A 13 -3.92 10.02 -4.93
CA LEU A 13 -4.46 9.39 -3.72
C LEU A 13 -5.78 8.67 -3.98
N GLU A 14 -6.71 9.32 -4.67
CA GLU A 14 -7.99 8.70 -5.02
C GLU A 14 -7.79 7.48 -5.92
N LEU A 15 -6.88 7.59 -6.89
CA LEU A 15 -6.53 6.47 -7.77
C LEU A 15 -5.86 5.32 -6.99
N ALA A 16 -4.99 5.63 -6.02
CA ALA A 16 -4.38 4.62 -5.16
C ALA A 16 -5.43 3.88 -4.33
N ARG A 17 -6.40 4.61 -3.78
CA ARG A 17 -7.52 4.05 -3.02
C ARG A 17 -8.40 3.12 -3.87
N GLN A 18 -8.74 3.55 -5.08
CA GLN A 18 -9.50 2.72 -6.01
C GLN A 18 -8.77 1.41 -6.33
N ARG A 19 -7.46 1.50 -6.65
CA ARG A 19 -6.63 0.32 -6.91
C ARG A 19 -6.57 -0.64 -5.72
N ARG A 20 -6.47 -0.12 -4.49
CA ARG A 20 -6.51 -0.95 -3.27
C ARG A 20 -7.82 -1.73 -3.17
N LEU A 21 -8.97 -1.05 -3.35
CA LEU A 21 -10.28 -1.69 -3.23
C LEU A 21 -10.50 -2.76 -4.30
N GLU A 22 -10.08 -2.50 -5.54
CA GLU A 22 -10.12 -3.48 -6.63
C GLU A 22 -9.24 -4.70 -6.32
N ALA A 23 -8.00 -4.47 -5.89
CA ALA A 23 -7.08 -5.54 -5.52
C ALA A 23 -7.58 -6.36 -4.33
N MET A 24 -8.14 -5.71 -3.31
CA MET A 24 -8.74 -6.39 -2.15
C MET A 24 -9.89 -7.31 -2.57
N ASN A 25 -10.74 -6.86 -3.50
CA ASN A 25 -11.82 -7.69 -4.04
C ASN A 25 -11.28 -8.89 -4.84
N LEU A 26 -10.25 -8.68 -5.67
CA LEU A 26 -9.62 -9.77 -6.43
C LEU A 26 -9.01 -10.84 -5.50
N GLN A 27 -8.28 -10.40 -4.48
CA GLN A 27 -7.67 -11.27 -3.47
C GLN A 27 -8.73 -12.08 -2.69
N ALA A 28 -9.87 -11.46 -2.34
CA ALA A 28 -10.98 -12.15 -1.70
C ALA A 28 -11.60 -13.25 -2.60
N ILE A 29 -11.73 -12.98 -3.91
CA ILE A 29 -12.21 -13.98 -4.90
C ILE A 29 -11.23 -15.17 -4.99
N GLU A 30 -9.93 -14.91 -4.88
CA GLU A 30 -8.88 -15.94 -4.87
C GLU A 30 -8.77 -16.71 -3.53
N GLY A 31 -9.64 -16.41 -2.55
CA GLY A 31 -9.61 -17.05 -1.24
C GLY A 31 -8.45 -16.58 -0.35
N ASN A 32 -7.82 -15.45 -0.68
CA ASN A 32 -6.76 -14.81 0.09
C ASN A 32 -7.17 -13.39 0.52
N PRO A 33 -8.27 -13.21 1.28
CA PRO A 33 -8.69 -11.88 1.70
C PRO A 33 -7.61 -11.22 2.56
N LEU A 34 -7.39 -9.91 2.35
CA LEU A 34 -6.52 -9.13 3.23
C LEU A 34 -7.10 -9.11 4.64
N ASP A 35 -6.23 -9.21 5.64
CA ASP A 35 -6.64 -9.05 7.03
C ASP A 35 -6.74 -7.57 7.44
N ALA A 36 -7.16 -7.33 8.68
CA ALA A 36 -7.34 -5.98 9.19
C ALA A 36 -6.02 -5.18 9.29
N GLU A 37 -4.90 -5.86 9.54
CA GLU A 37 -3.58 -5.23 9.64
C GLU A 37 -3.06 -4.80 8.25
N ASP A 38 -3.25 -5.66 7.25
CA ASP A 38 -2.94 -5.36 5.86
C ASP A 38 -3.75 -4.16 5.36
N ILE A 39 -5.06 -4.15 5.63
CA ILE A 39 -5.94 -3.03 5.26
C ILE A 39 -5.47 -1.73 5.93
N ALA A 40 -5.20 -1.77 7.24
CA ALA A 40 -4.74 -0.59 7.99
C ALA A 40 -3.40 -0.06 7.48
N MET A 41 -2.50 -0.95 7.05
CA MET A 41 -1.22 -0.57 6.45
C MET A 41 -1.42 0.19 5.13
N PHE A 42 -2.28 -0.31 4.22
CA PHE A 42 -2.55 0.40 2.97
C PHE A 42 -3.26 1.74 3.21
N GLU A 43 -4.19 1.81 4.17
CA GLU A 43 -4.85 3.06 4.53
C GLU A 43 -3.90 4.10 5.14
N MET A 44 -2.87 3.66 5.86
CA MET A 44 -1.78 4.53 6.30
C MET A 44 -1.02 5.12 5.10
N PHE A 45 -0.68 4.30 4.09
CA PHE A 45 0.02 4.80 2.90
C PHE A 45 -0.79 5.88 2.15
N GLU A 46 -2.10 5.64 2.00
CA GLU A 46 -3.04 6.60 1.41
C GLU A 46 -3.13 7.89 2.24
N ARG A 47 -3.28 7.79 3.56
CA ARG A 47 -3.37 8.95 4.46
C ARG A 47 -2.10 9.81 4.42
N GLU A 48 -0.94 9.17 4.42
CA GLU A 48 0.34 9.87 4.42
C GLU A 48 0.76 10.37 3.02
N GLY A 49 0.11 9.84 1.97
CA GLY A 49 0.39 10.15 0.57
C GLY A 49 1.70 9.59 0.07
N TRP A 50 2.03 8.37 0.49
CA TRP A 50 3.27 7.72 0.12
C TRP A 50 3.34 7.39 -1.36
N SER A 51 4.52 7.59 -1.95
CA SER A 51 4.81 7.09 -3.29
C SER A 51 4.89 5.57 -3.30
N HIS A 52 4.68 4.98 -4.47
CA HIS A 52 4.75 3.53 -4.66
C HIS A 52 6.09 2.94 -4.20
N GLU A 53 7.21 3.61 -4.52
CA GLU A 53 8.53 3.16 -4.07
C GLU A 53 8.67 3.14 -2.56
N ARG A 54 8.12 4.13 -1.86
CA ARG A 54 8.16 4.20 -0.39
C ARG A 54 7.32 3.09 0.24
N CYS A 55 6.14 2.80 -0.31
CA CYS A 55 5.31 1.68 0.14
C CYS A 55 6.06 0.35 0.00
N LEU A 56 6.67 0.10 -1.17
CA LEU A 56 7.44 -1.12 -1.41
C LEU A 56 8.62 -1.25 -0.43
N ALA A 57 9.39 -0.18 -0.23
CA ALA A 57 10.50 -0.19 0.71
C ALA A 57 10.04 -0.56 2.13
N TYR A 58 8.91 0.01 2.59
CA TYR A 58 8.35 -0.32 3.90
C TYR A 58 7.89 -1.77 4.03
N ILE A 59 7.19 -2.29 3.02
CA ILE A 59 6.73 -3.69 3.02
C ILE A 59 7.93 -4.64 3.08
N LEU A 60 8.95 -4.40 2.25
CA LEU A 60 10.16 -5.23 2.23
C LEU A 60 10.92 -5.21 3.56
N ASP A 61 11.04 -4.02 4.18
CA ASP A 61 11.67 -3.86 5.49
C ASP A 61 10.92 -4.67 6.57
N ARG A 62 9.60 -4.53 6.63
CA ARG A 62 8.73 -5.27 7.56
C ARG A 62 8.78 -6.79 7.33
N SER A 63 8.80 -7.26 6.09
CA SER A 63 8.92 -8.69 5.76
C SER A 63 10.28 -9.27 6.17
N SER A 64 11.34 -8.47 6.10
CA SER A 64 12.68 -8.89 6.52
C SER A 64 12.79 -9.08 8.04
N ASP A 65 12.01 -8.34 8.84
CA ASP A 65 11.95 -8.50 10.29
C ASP A 65 11.00 -9.62 10.73
N ALA A 66 9.90 -9.86 10.00
CA ALA A 66 9.00 -10.97 10.28
C ALA A 66 9.65 -12.36 10.07
N SER A 67 10.70 -12.47 9.25
CA SER A 67 11.51 -13.69 9.07
C SER A 67 12.58 -13.93 10.14
N LYS A 68 12.78 -13.00 11.10
CA LYS A 68 13.80 -13.12 12.15
C LYS A 68 13.27 -13.62 13.50
N THR A 69 12.02 -14.06 13.56
CA THR A 69 11.38 -14.59 14.79
C THR A 69 11.08 -16.07 14.63
#